data_AF-A0A4R5MF31-F1
#
_entry.id   AF-A0A4R5MF31-F1
#
_cell.length_a   1.000
_cell.length_b   1.000
_cell.length_c   1.000
_cell.angle_alpha   90.00
_cell.angle_beta   90.00
_cell.angle_gamma   90.00
#
_symmetry.space_group_name_H-M   'P 1'
#
loop_
_entity.id
_entity.type
_entity.pdbx_description
1 polymer ?
#
loop_
_entity_poly.entity_id
_entity_poly.type
_entity_poly.pdbx_seq_one_letter_code
_entity_poly.pdbx_strand_id
1 'polypeptide(L)'
;MASNKVVRFGPVALGTSAANLINPPTLSGGAGLSGTNSNAYVIIRHLRVVNKSANAASASLYIGASGASAAGTEFAFNNTSIPANGNSGNYVDWYGAVRLDVADFLTGLASAATALVIEGEGEVGVA
;
A
#
# COMPACT_ATOMS: atom_id res chain seq x y z
N MET A 1 6.05 -27.27 -5.58
CA MET A 1 5.86 -25.95 -6.20
C MET A 1 5.98 -24.91 -5.11
N ALA A 2 6.81 -23.88 -5.28
CA ALA A 2 6.87 -22.80 -4.30
C ALA A 2 5.52 -22.08 -4.29
N SER A 3 4.87 -22.01 -3.14
CA SER A 3 3.60 -21.31 -2.95
C SER A 3 3.90 -19.95 -2.32
N ASN A 4 3.24 -18.91 -2.82
CA ASN A 4 3.35 -17.57 -2.26
C ASN A 4 3.00 -17.57 -0.76
N LYS A 5 3.66 -16.71 -0.01
CA LYS A 5 3.43 -16.59 1.43
C LYS A 5 2.47 -15.44 1.68
N VAL A 6 1.47 -15.68 2.52
CA VAL A 6 0.56 -14.62 2.97
C VAL A 6 1.36 -13.60 3.78
N VAL A 7 1.12 -12.31 3.49
CA VAL A 7 1.72 -11.18 4.19
C VAL A 7 0.66 -10.19 4.63
N ARG A 8 0.96 -9.47 5.71
CA ARG A 8 0.17 -8.34 6.21
C ARG A 8 1.10 -7.17 6.44
N PHE A 9 0.62 -5.96 6.19
CA PHE A 9 1.35 -4.73 6.44
C PHE A 9 0.46 -3.67 7.09
N GLY A 10 1.10 -2.74 7.79
CA GLY A 10 0.43 -1.74 8.62
C GLY A 10 0.20 -2.19 10.06
N PRO A 11 -0.47 -1.34 10.87
CA PRO A 11 -1.06 -0.06 10.49
C PRO A 11 -0.01 1.03 10.20
N VAL A 12 -0.09 1.67 9.02
CA VAL A 12 0.75 2.82 8.64
C VAL A 12 -0.10 4.08 8.61
N ALA A 13 0.37 5.18 9.22
CA ALA A 13 -0.34 6.46 9.16
C ALA A 13 -0.15 7.14 7.81
N LEU A 14 -1.24 7.66 7.23
CA LEU A 14 -1.19 8.45 6.00
C LEU A 14 -0.92 9.93 6.31
N GLY A 15 -0.07 10.55 5.49
CA GLY A 15 0.26 11.97 5.56
C GLY A 15 -0.36 12.76 4.40
N THR A 16 -0.27 14.08 4.47
CA THR A 16 -0.55 14.97 3.32
C THR A 16 0.58 14.96 2.29
N SER A 17 1.75 14.41 2.66
CA SER A 17 2.85 14.07 1.77
C SER A 17 2.90 12.56 1.54
N ALA A 18 3.38 12.16 0.36
CA ALA A 18 3.47 10.78 -0.06
C ALA A 18 4.18 9.91 0.99
N ALA A 19 3.46 8.92 1.52
CA ALA A 19 4.06 7.86 2.34
C ALA A 19 4.27 6.63 1.46
N ASN A 20 5.50 6.11 1.38
CA ASN A 20 5.73 4.77 0.86
C ASN A 20 5.11 3.75 1.82
N LEU A 21 4.12 3.00 1.35
CA LEU A 21 3.35 2.07 2.17
C LEU A 21 3.93 0.67 2.06
N ILE A 22 4.20 0.23 0.84
CA ILE A 22 4.83 -1.05 0.57
C ILE A 22 5.48 -1.03 -0.82
N ASN A 23 6.62 -1.69 -0.91
CA ASN A 23 7.29 -2.05 -2.15
C ASN A 23 7.87 -3.47 -1.97
N PRO A 24 7.90 -4.32 -3.01
CA PRO A 24 8.54 -5.62 -2.91
C PRO A 24 10.04 -5.49 -2.58
N PRO A 25 10.61 -6.45 -1.83
CA PRO A 25 12.02 -6.40 -1.47
C PRO A 25 12.91 -6.69 -2.67
N THR A 26 14.07 -6.01 -2.75
CA THR A 26 15.17 -6.41 -3.64
C THR A 26 15.86 -7.65 -3.08
N LEU A 27 16.09 -8.67 -3.91
CA LEU A 27 16.90 -9.82 -3.52
C LEU A 27 18.38 -9.51 -3.77
N SER A 28 19.13 -9.25 -2.68
CA SER A 28 20.58 -9.01 -2.72
C SER A 28 21.34 -10.19 -2.12
N GLY A 29 22.43 -10.61 -2.79
CA GLY A 29 23.29 -11.72 -2.37
C GLY A 29 23.21 -12.97 -3.26
N GLY A 30 24.20 -13.86 -3.15
CA GLY A 30 24.35 -15.08 -3.96
C GLY A 30 25.53 -15.03 -4.93
N ALA A 31 26.18 -16.17 -5.17
CA ALA A 31 27.20 -16.31 -6.21
C ALA A 31 26.53 -16.81 -7.51
N GLY A 32 26.64 -16.06 -8.60
CA GLY A 32 26.14 -16.47 -9.93
C GLY A 32 24.73 -16.03 -10.31
N LEU A 33 24.00 -15.36 -9.43
CA LEU A 33 22.76 -14.64 -9.75
C LEU A 33 22.98 -13.17 -9.43
N SER A 34 22.61 -12.26 -10.35
CA SER A 34 22.80 -10.81 -10.12
C SER A 34 22.16 -10.39 -8.80
N GLY A 35 22.89 -9.62 -7.97
CA GLY A 35 22.35 -8.97 -6.76
C GLY A 35 21.27 -7.91 -7.04
N THR A 36 20.83 -7.81 -8.29
CA THR A 36 19.70 -7.01 -8.77
C THR A 36 18.52 -7.88 -9.19
N ASN A 37 18.40 -9.10 -8.66
CA ASN A 37 17.31 -9.99 -9.05
C ASN A 37 15.96 -9.37 -8.65
N SER A 38 15.17 -9.03 -9.68
CA SER A 38 13.87 -8.35 -9.57
C SER A 38 12.68 -9.32 -9.62
N ASN A 39 12.91 -10.61 -9.34
CA ASN A 39 11.88 -11.65 -9.45
C ASN A 39 10.92 -11.67 -8.26
N ALA A 40 11.19 -10.92 -7.19
CA ALA A 40 10.28 -10.79 -6.08
C ALA A 40 9.08 -9.92 -6.44
N TYR A 41 7.90 -10.29 -5.96
CA TYR A 41 6.67 -9.54 -6.17
C TYR A 41 5.76 -9.64 -4.96
N VAL A 42 4.87 -8.66 -4.81
CA VAL A 42 3.80 -8.66 -3.82
C VAL A 42 2.45 -8.57 -4.54
N ILE A 43 1.49 -9.40 -4.17
CA ILE A 43 0.10 -9.29 -4.61
C ILE A 43 -0.72 -8.73 -3.46
N ILE A 44 -1.33 -7.57 -3.63
CA ILE A 44 -2.25 -7.00 -2.66
C ILE A 44 -3.65 -7.57 -2.93
N ARG A 45 -4.26 -8.12 -1.87
CA ARG A 45 -5.59 -8.74 -1.90
C ARG A 45 -6.65 -7.88 -1.24
N HIS A 46 -6.28 -7.19 -0.18
CA HIS A 46 -7.17 -6.32 0.57
C HIS A 46 -6.40 -5.14 1.17
N LEU A 47 -7.07 -4.00 1.18
CA LEU A 47 -6.63 -2.77 1.83
C LEU A 47 -7.79 -2.23 2.66
N ARG A 48 -7.49 -1.77 3.87
CA ARG A 48 -8.44 -1.04 4.72
C ARG A 48 -7.84 0.27 5.13
N VAL A 49 -8.59 1.35 4.91
CA VAL A 49 -8.27 2.67 5.45
C VAL A 49 -9.22 2.96 6.59
N VAL A 50 -8.69 3.23 7.79
CA VAL A 50 -9.46 3.57 8.99
C VAL A 50 -9.18 5.01 9.39
N ASN A 51 -10.24 5.77 9.66
CA ASN A 51 -10.13 7.11 10.20
C ASN A 51 -10.19 7.08 11.73
N LYS A 52 -9.16 7.63 12.36
CA LYS A 52 -9.03 7.70 13.83
C LYS A 52 -9.40 9.08 14.38
N SER A 53 -9.71 10.03 13.52
CA SER A 53 -10.04 11.41 13.89
C SER A 53 -11.56 11.63 14.00
N ALA A 54 -11.93 12.71 14.68
CA ALA A 54 -13.33 13.12 14.85
C ALA A 54 -13.94 13.77 13.58
N ASN A 55 -13.11 14.03 12.55
CA ASN A 55 -13.54 14.64 11.30
C ASN A 55 -13.41 13.62 10.16
N ALA A 56 -14.26 13.72 9.14
CA ALA A 56 -14.04 12.97 7.91
C ALA A 56 -12.74 13.43 7.23
N ALA A 57 -11.99 12.49 6.66
CA ALA A 57 -10.78 12.75 5.88
C ALA A 57 -10.80 11.87 4.64
N SER A 58 -10.21 12.32 3.54
CA SER A 58 -10.13 11.54 2.31
C SER A 58 -8.76 10.89 2.16
N ALA A 59 -8.73 9.69 1.58
CA ALA A 59 -7.51 9.03 1.14
C ALA A 59 -7.36 9.11 -0.38
N SER A 60 -6.16 8.86 -0.90
CA SER A 60 -5.89 8.51 -2.29
C SER A 60 -4.65 7.62 -2.33
N LEU A 61 -4.68 6.53 -3.10
CA LEU A 61 -3.55 5.63 -3.30
C LEU A 61 -3.08 5.63 -4.76
N TYR A 62 -1.77 5.52 -4.91
CA TYR A 62 -1.08 5.57 -6.19
C TYR A 62 -0.04 4.46 -6.27
N ILE A 63 0.15 3.91 -7.47
CA ILE A 63 1.25 2.99 -7.79
C ILE A 63 2.21 3.72 -8.73
N GLY A 64 3.50 3.79 -8.37
CA GLY A 64 4.50 4.47 -9.21
C GLY A 64 5.89 3.89 -9.05
N ALA A 65 6.83 4.42 -9.84
CA ALA A 65 8.23 3.98 -9.87
C ALA A 65 9.10 4.54 -8.71
N SER A 66 8.50 5.28 -7.79
CA SER A 66 9.20 5.88 -6.64
C SER A 66 8.27 5.99 -5.43
N GLY A 67 8.84 6.18 -4.24
CA GLY A 67 8.07 6.46 -3.02
C GLY A 67 7.29 7.78 -3.01
N ALA A 68 7.28 8.55 -4.11
CA ALA A 68 6.51 9.78 -4.26
C ALA A 68 5.20 9.55 -5.02
N SER A 69 4.08 9.99 -4.45
CA SER A 69 2.74 9.88 -5.03
C SER A 69 2.50 10.81 -6.23
N ALA A 70 3.25 11.91 -6.35
CA ALA A 70 3.06 12.91 -7.42
C ALA A 70 3.34 12.36 -8.84
N ALA A 71 4.14 11.29 -8.95
CA ALA A 71 4.47 10.62 -10.20
C ALA A 71 3.80 9.23 -10.33
N GLY A 72 2.88 8.89 -9.41
CA GLY A 72 2.19 7.61 -9.40
C GLY A 72 0.91 7.64 -10.23
N THR A 73 0.57 6.49 -10.81
CA THR A 73 -0.73 6.24 -11.44
C THR A 73 -1.77 6.03 -10.34
N GLU A 74 -2.92 6.68 -10.49
CA GLU A 74 -4.06 6.49 -9.60
C GLU A 74 -4.50 5.01 -9.52
N PHE A 75 -4.71 4.51 -8.30
CA PHE A 75 -5.01 3.10 -8.07
C PHE A 75 -6.29 2.88 -7.25
N ALA A 76 -6.34 3.38 -6.01
CA ALA A 76 -7.44 3.09 -5.10
C ALA A 76 -7.78 4.28 -4.22
N PHE A 77 -9.03 4.28 -3.74
CA PHE A 77 -9.60 5.30 -2.86
C PHE A 77 -9.49 6.74 -3.40
N ASN A 78 -9.52 6.98 -4.72
CA ASN A 78 -9.32 8.28 -5.39
C ASN A 78 -10.11 9.45 -4.73
N ASN A 79 -9.47 10.18 -3.81
CA ASN A 79 -10.08 11.20 -2.95
C ASN A 79 -11.37 10.72 -2.22
N THR A 80 -11.39 9.44 -1.83
CA THR A 80 -12.54 8.81 -1.19
C THR A 80 -12.63 9.24 0.27
N SER A 81 -13.79 9.76 0.67
CA SER A 81 -14.06 10.18 2.04
C SER A 81 -14.19 8.99 2.99
N ILE A 82 -13.41 8.99 4.07
CA ILE A 82 -13.45 8.01 5.15
C ILE A 82 -14.18 8.65 6.35
N PRO A 83 -15.32 8.09 6.80
CA PRO A 83 -16.12 8.66 7.89
C PRO A 83 -15.31 8.80 9.19
N ALA A 84 -15.67 9.78 10.03
CA ALA A 84 -15.05 10.01 11.34
C ALA A 84 -15.17 8.79 12.28
N ASN A 85 -14.26 8.68 13.25
CA ASN A 85 -14.15 7.54 14.18
C ASN A 85 -15.40 7.26 15.03
N GLY A 86 -16.27 8.26 15.23
CA GLY A 86 -17.53 8.13 15.96
C GLY A 86 -18.69 7.58 15.14
N ASN A 87 -18.51 7.41 13.82
CA ASN A 87 -19.53 6.84 12.96
C ASN A 87 -19.32 5.33 12.83
N SER A 88 -20.40 4.56 12.87
CA SER A 88 -20.37 3.14 12.47
C SER A 88 -19.87 3.04 11.04
N GLY A 89 -18.73 2.38 10.82
CA GLY A 89 -18.10 2.32 9.49
C GLY A 89 -17.08 3.44 9.23
N ASN A 90 -16.27 3.81 10.23
CA ASN A 90 -15.13 4.73 10.10
C ASN A 90 -13.95 4.19 9.26
N TYR A 91 -14.25 3.29 8.32
CA TYR A 91 -13.28 2.63 7.48
C TYR A 91 -13.85 2.39 6.09
N VAL A 92 -12.98 2.28 5.10
CA VAL A 92 -13.33 1.83 3.75
C VAL A 92 -12.37 0.71 3.36
N ASP A 93 -12.94 -0.35 2.80
CA ASP A 93 -12.21 -1.51 2.31
C ASP A 93 -12.11 -1.49 0.79
N TRP A 94 -10.97 -1.95 0.28
CA TRP A 94 -10.76 -2.30 -1.12
C TRP A 94 -10.34 -3.77 -1.19
N TYR A 95 -10.92 -4.50 -2.14
CA TYR A 95 -10.60 -5.90 -2.40
C TYR A 95 -10.23 -6.07 -3.87
N GLY A 96 -9.24 -6.91 -4.15
CA GLY A 96 -8.81 -7.17 -5.52
C GLY A 96 -7.58 -8.07 -5.61
N ALA A 97 -6.86 -7.95 -6.71
CA ALA A 97 -5.61 -8.65 -6.93
C ALA A 97 -4.69 -7.77 -7.79
N VAL A 98 -3.91 -6.90 -7.14
CA VAL A 98 -2.90 -6.09 -7.85
C VAL A 98 -1.51 -6.64 -7.52
N ARG A 99 -0.71 -6.86 -8.55
CA ARG A 99 0.69 -7.25 -8.40
C ARG A 99 1.57 -6.00 -8.44
N LEU A 100 2.51 -5.93 -7.51
CA LEU A 100 3.61 -4.97 -7.47
C LEU A 100 4.90 -5.76 -7.71
N ASP A 101 5.70 -5.32 -8.66
CA ASP A 101 7.07 -5.81 -8.87
C ASP A 101 8.07 -4.90 -8.13
N VAL A 102 9.34 -5.30 -8.07
CA VAL A 102 10.37 -4.62 -7.23
C VAL A 102 10.52 -3.12 -7.50
N ALA A 103 10.20 -2.65 -8.71
CA ALA A 103 10.26 -1.23 -9.07
C ALA A 103 9.00 -0.44 -8.69
N ASP A 104 7.93 -1.12 -8.28
CA ASP A 104 6.65 -0.51 -7.95
C ASP A 104 6.56 -0.15 -6.47
N PHE A 105 6.05 1.04 -6.22
CA PHE A 105 5.79 1.58 -4.90
C PHE A 105 4.30 1.86 -4.77
N LEU A 106 3.64 1.23 -3.79
CA LEU A 106 2.33 1.69 -3.35
C LEU A 106 2.55 2.86 -2.40
N THR A 107 1.99 4.00 -2.77
CA THR A 107 2.04 5.22 -1.97
C THR A 107 0.65 5.72 -1.64
N GLY A 108 0.53 6.48 -0.56
CA GLY A 108 -0.75 7.02 -0.13
C GLY A 108 -0.68 8.45 0.35
N LEU A 109 -1.80 9.16 0.17
CA LEU A 109 -2.06 10.50 0.66
C LEU A 109 -3.36 10.51 1.47
N ALA A 110 -3.41 11.39 2.46
CA ALA A 110 -4.62 11.76 3.18
C ALA A 110 -4.83 13.28 3.12
N SER A 111 -6.10 13.71 3.16
CA SER A 111 -6.42 15.15 3.22
C SER A 111 -6.03 15.80 4.55
N ALA A 112 -5.80 15.00 5.60
CA ALA A 112 -5.33 15.45 6.90
C ALA A 112 -4.26 14.49 7.42
N ALA A 113 -3.11 15.04 7.81
CA ALA A 113 -1.98 14.25 8.30
C ALA A 113 -2.38 13.46 9.55
N THR A 114 -2.01 12.17 9.60
CA THR A 114 -2.21 11.25 10.74
C THR A 114 -3.67 10.89 11.06
N ALA A 115 -4.65 11.47 10.36
CA ALA A 115 -6.07 11.17 10.56
C ALA A 115 -6.42 9.73 10.14
N LEU A 116 -5.77 9.25 9.07
CA LEU A 116 -6.03 7.94 8.48
C LEU A 116 -4.87 6.98 8.76
N VAL A 117 -5.20 5.73 9.02
CA VAL A 117 -4.25 4.60 9.00
C VAL A 117 -4.69 3.61 7.94
N ILE A 118 -3.70 3.01 7.27
CA ILE A 118 -3.93 1.95 6.30
C ILE A 118 -3.31 0.65 6.79
N GLU A 119 -4.05 -0.43 6.58
CA GLU A 119 -3.59 -1.81 6.75
C GLU A 119 -3.93 -2.58 5.49
N GLY A 120 -3.18 -3.64 5.22
CA GLY A 120 -3.40 -4.45 4.04
C GLY A 120 -2.90 -5.87 4.20
N GLU A 121 -3.47 -6.75 3.39
CA GLU A 121 -3.08 -8.14 3.30
C GLU A 121 -2.90 -8.57 1.85
N GLY A 122 -2.06 -9.57 1.68
CA GLY A 122 -1.62 -10.00 0.37
C GLY A 122 -0.75 -11.23 0.42
N GLU A 123 0.01 -11.40 -0.65
CA GLU A 123 0.93 -12.51 -0.83
C GLU A 123 2.28 -11.99 -1.32
N VAL A 124 3.38 -12.60 -0.89
CA VAL A 124 4.71 -12.36 -1.45
C VAL A 124 5.21 -13.63 -2.13
N GLY A 125 5.81 -13.46 -3.31
CA GLY A 125 6.33 -14.55 -4.11
C GLY A 125 7.64 -14.19 -4.81
N VAL A 126 8.25 -15.20 -5.42
CA VAL A 126 9.41 -15.07 -6.30
C VAL A 126 9.08 -15.83 -7.58
N ALA A 127 9.28 -15.20 -8.74
CA ALA A 127 9.01 -15.76 -10.06
C ALA A 127 10.25 -16.37 -10.73
#